data_AF-A0A1Z5KZ74-F1
#
_entry.id   AF-A0A1Z5KZ74-F1
#
_cell.length_a   1.000
_cell.length_b   1.000
_cell.length_c   1.000
_cell.angle_alpha   90.00
_cell.angle_beta   90.00
_cell.angle_gamma   90.00
#
_symmetry.space_group_name_H-M   'P 1'
#
loop_
_entity.id
_entity.type
_entity.pdbx_description
1 polymer ?
#
loop_
_entity_poly.entity_id
_entity_poly.type
_entity_poly.pdbx_seq_one_letter_code
_entity_poly.pdbx_strand_id
1 'polypeptide(L)'
;MKQNPHYSHGSMKLYLKCQVEDRAVMVWGSLDALEEQFEKKEDDRAKRKQKAFNKRVKELRMTVRSSLFRPAGQNHVHNFGEESYNEEEDMYFKLCITCGHKMTYEKM
;
A
#
# COMPACT_ATOMS: atom_id res chain seq x y z
N MET A 1 -14.75 -44.55 -2.00
CA MET A 1 -14.06 -43.27 -2.30
C MET A 1 -12.80 -43.56 -3.09
N LYS A 2 -12.43 -42.70 -4.04
CA LYS A 2 -11.22 -42.91 -4.86
C LYS A 2 -10.03 -42.21 -4.19
N GLN A 3 -8.82 -42.60 -4.54
CA GLN A 3 -7.62 -41.90 -4.08
C GLN A 3 -7.56 -40.51 -4.72
N ASN A 4 -7.08 -39.50 -3.99
CA ASN A 4 -6.83 -38.19 -4.59
C ASN A 4 -5.72 -38.31 -5.66
N PRO A 5 -5.94 -37.85 -6.90
CA PRO A 5 -4.97 -37.99 -7.99
C PRO A 5 -3.72 -37.11 -7.83
N HIS A 6 -3.77 -36.05 -7.00
CA HIS A 6 -2.65 -35.11 -6.80
C HIS A 6 -1.92 -35.30 -5.47
N TYR A 7 -2.54 -35.96 -4.48
CA TYR A 7 -1.98 -36.12 -3.14
C TYR A 7 -2.17 -37.55 -2.64
N SER A 8 -1.13 -38.14 -2.05
CA SER A 8 -1.22 -39.51 -1.50
C SER A 8 -2.05 -39.58 -0.21
N HIS A 9 -2.28 -38.45 0.44
CA HIS A 9 -3.07 -38.36 1.65
C HIS A 9 -4.46 -37.78 1.32
N GLY A 10 -5.49 -38.55 1.67
CA GLY A 10 -6.89 -38.17 1.49
C GLY A 10 -7.58 -38.88 0.33
N SER A 11 -8.87 -39.15 0.51
CA SER A 11 -9.72 -39.78 -0.50
C SER A 11 -10.63 -38.75 -1.16
N MET A 12 -10.78 -38.86 -2.48
CA MET A 12 -11.69 -38.06 -3.30
C MET A 12 -13.12 -38.60 -3.21
N LYS A 13 -14.06 -37.69 -2.94
CA LYS A 13 -15.49 -37.96 -3.00
C LYS A 13 -15.99 -37.63 -4.41
N LEU A 14 -16.47 -38.65 -5.11
CA LEU A 14 -17.08 -38.51 -6.42
C LEU A 14 -18.59 -38.66 -6.27
N TYR A 15 -19.33 -37.78 -6.93
CA TYR A 15 -20.79 -37.80 -6.96
C TYR A 15 -21.26 -37.89 -8.40
N LEU A 16 -22.44 -38.48 -8.60
CA LEU A 16 -23.06 -38.52 -9.92
C LEU A 16 -23.69 -37.16 -10.22
N LYS A 17 -23.43 -36.61 -11.41
CA LYS A 17 -23.85 -35.25 -11.78
C LYS A 17 -25.37 -35.05 -11.64
N CYS A 18 -26.19 -35.94 -12.21
CA CYS A 18 -27.65 -35.81 -12.14
C CYS A 18 -28.18 -35.80 -10.69
N GLN A 19 -27.63 -36.63 -9.81
CA GLN A 19 -28.03 -36.64 -8.39
C GLN A 19 -27.70 -35.32 -7.68
N VAL A 20 -26.60 -34.68 -8.05
CA VAL A 20 -26.20 -33.39 -7.49
C VAL A 20 -27.11 -32.28 -8.01
N GLU A 21 -27.47 -32.30 -9.29
CA GLU A 21 -28.40 -31.34 -9.90
C GLU A 21 -29.79 -31.44 -9.27
N ASP A 22 -30.34 -32.65 -9.13
CA ASP A 22 -31.63 -32.88 -8.46
C ASP A 22 -31.60 -32.37 -7.02
N ARG A 23 -30.51 -32.67 -6.29
CA ARG A 23 -30.33 -32.18 -4.92
C ARG A 23 -30.19 -30.66 -4.86
N ALA A 24 -29.53 -30.05 -5.84
CA ALA A 24 -29.39 -28.60 -5.91
C ALA A 24 -30.75 -27.92 -6.07
N VAL A 25 -31.61 -28.43 -6.95
CA VAL A 25 -33.00 -27.94 -7.10
C VAL A 25 -33.79 -28.12 -5.80
N MET A 26 -33.65 -29.25 -5.10
CA MET A 26 -34.32 -29.43 -3.80
C MET A 26 -33.87 -28.45 -2.72
N VAL A 27 -32.58 -28.07 -2.71
CA VAL A 27 -32.00 -27.19 -1.69
C VAL A 27 -32.26 -25.71 -2.00
N TRP A 28 -32.14 -25.33 -3.27
CA TRP A 28 -32.22 -23.94 -3.71
C TRP A 28 -33.58 -23.57 -4.32
N GLY A 29 -34.48 -24.54 -4.47
CA GLY A 29 -35.84 -24.36 -4.99
C GLY A 29 -35.92 -24.42 -6.51
N SER A 30 -35.08 -23.66 -7.22
CA SER A 30 -35.02 -23.65 -8.68
C SER A 30 -33.59 -23.42 -9.19
N LEU A 31 -33.37 -23.68 -10.48
CA LEU A 31 -32.09 -23.37 -11.13
C LEU A 31 -31.85 -21.86 -11.19
N ASP A 32 -32.89 -21.06 -11.45
CA ASP A 32 -32.80 -19.59 -11.47
C ASP A 32 -32.38 -19.02 -10.11
N ALA A 33 -32.92 -19.56 -9.02
CA ALA A 33 -32.54 -19.14 -7.66
C ALA A 33 -31.09 -19.52 -7.34
N LEU A 34 -30.60 -20.65 -7.85
CA LEU A 34 -29.20 -21.04 -7.72
C LEU A 34 -28.28 -20.10 -8.52
N GLU A 35 -28.68 -19.73 -9.73
CA GLU A 35 -27.93 -18.80 -10.59
C GLU A 35 -27.82 -17.40 -9.96
N GLU A 36 -28.92 -16.86 -9.43
CA GLU A 36 -28.91 -15.57 -8.70
C GLU A 36 -27.93 -15.60 -7.51
N GLN A 37 -27.81 -16.75 -6.82
CA GLN A 37 -26.86 -16.91 -5.72
C GLN A 37 -25.41 -17.00 -6.19
N PHE A 38 -25.16 -17.58 -7.36
CA PHE A 38 -23.84 -17.56 -7.99
C PHE A 38 -23.42 -16.14 -8.37
N GLU A 39 -24.32 -15.38 -9.00
CA GLU A 39 -24.08 -13.98 -9.36
C GLU A 39 -23.76 -13.13 -8.12
N LYS A 40 -24.61 -13.23 -7.08
CA LYS A 40 -24.36 -12.54 -5.79
C LYS A 40 -22.99 -12.87 -5.21
N LYS A 41 -22.56 -14.14 -5.29
CA LYS A 41 -21.25 -14.57 -4.80
C LYS A 41 -20.09 -14.01 -5.62
N GLU A 42 -20.21 -13.93 -6.94
CA GLU A 42 -19.19 -13.34 -7.80
C GLU A 42 -19.08 -11.83 -7.57
N ASP A 43 -20.22 -11.14 -7.45
CA ASP A 43 -20.28 -9.72 -7.09
C ASP A 43 -19.62 -9.43 -5.74
N ASP A 44 -19.93 -10.22 -4.72
CA ASP A 44 -19.33 -10.06 -3.40
C ASP A 44 -17.85 -10.40 -3.39
N ARG A 45 -17.40 -11.32 -4.24
CA ARG A 45 -15.97 -11.59 -4.45
C ARG A 45 -15.29 -10.38 -5.10
N ALA A 46 -15.91 -9.77 -6.11
CA ALA A 46 -15.39 -8.57 -6.77
C ALA A 46 -15.32 -7.39 -5.79
N LYS A 47 -16.38 -7.13 -5.03
CA LYS A 47 -16.43 -6.10 -3.97
C LYS A 47 -15.34 -6.32 -2.92
N ARG A 48 -15.12 -7.56 -2.47
CA ARG A 48 -14.04 -7.87 -1.50
C ARG A 48 -12.65 -7.59 -2.09
N LYS A 49 -12.40 -7.99 -3.33
CA LYS A 49 -11.13 -7.70 -4.03
C LYS A 49 -10.89 -6.19 -4.13
N GLN A 50 -11.90 -5.42 -4.54
CA GLN A 50 -11.79 -3.97 -4.64
C GLN A 50 -11.54 -3.31 -3.27
N LYS A 51 -12.27 -3.72 -2.23
CA LYS A 51 -12.06 -3.21 -0.87
C LYS A 51 -10.65 -3.50 -0.36
N ALA A 52 -10.14 -4.72 -0.59
CA ALA A 52 -8.78 -5.09 -0.21
C ALA A 52 -7.74 -4.25 -0.96
N PHE A 53 -7.92 -4.02 -2.26
CA PHE A 53 -7.05 -3.15 -3.04
C PHE A 53 -7.06 -1.70 -2.52
N ASN A 54 -8.25 -1.12 -2.34
CA ASN A 54 -8.40 0.25 -1.82
C ASN A 54 -7.77 0.41 -0.43
N LYS A 55 -7.89 -0.61 0.44
CA LYS A 55 -7.25 -0.64 1.74
C LYS A 55 -5.72 -0.57 1.61
N ARG A 56 -5.12 -1.41 0.76
CA ARG A 56 -3.67 -1.40 0.51
C ARG A 56 -3.18 -0.06 -0.04
N VAL A 57 -3.94 0.54 -0.97
CA VAL A 57 -3.60 1.87 -1.51
C VAL A 57 -3.66 2.95 -0.41
N LYS A 58 -4.67 2.90 0.46
CA LYS A 58 -4.78 3.83 1.59
C LYS A 58 -3.61 3.67 2.56
N GLU A 59 -3.25 2.44 2.90
CA GLU A 59 -2.09 2.14 3.76
C GLU A 59 -0.80 2.66 3.13
N LEU A 60 -0.57 2.39 1.85
CA LEU A 60 0.59 2.90 1.12
C LEU A 60 0.67 4.43 1.16
N ARG A 61 -0.44 5.13 0.90
CA ARG A 61 -0.51 6.60 0.98
C ARG A 61 -0.17 7.12 2.38
N MET A 62 -0.66 6.45 3.42
CA MET A 62 -0.37 6.84 4.81
C MET A 62 1.11 6.67 5.13
N THR A 63 1.72 5.56 4.73
CA THR A 63 3.16 5.29 4.93
C THR A 63 4.04 6.30 4.20
N VAL A 64 3.71 6.65 2.95
CA VAL A 64 4.45 7.66 2.19
C VAL A 64 4.25 9.06 2.79
N ARG A 65 3.02 9.38 3.24
CA ARG A 65 2.76 10.67 3.87
C ARG A 65 3.55 10.83 5.17
N SER A 66 3.62 9.80 6.00
CA SER A 66 4.38 9.85 7.26
C SER A 66 5.89 9.92 7.01
N SER A 67 6.42 9.26 5.98
CA SER A 67 7.85 9.36 5.65
C SER A 67 8.24 10.73 5.09
N LEU A 68 7.35 11.40 4.36
CA LEU A 68 7.55 12.75 3.84
C LEU A 68 7.23 13.85 4.85
N PHE A 69 6.50 13.54 5.93
CA PHE A 69 6.12 14.52 6.93
C PHE A 69 7.35 14.95 7.74
N ARG A 70 7.81 16.18 7.49
CA ARG A 70 8.75 16.89 8.35
C ARG A 70 7.95 17.87 9.22
N PRO A 71 8.04 17.79 10.57
CA PRO A 71 7.36 18.76 11.43
C PRO A 71 7.83 20.17 11.12
N ALA A 72 6.89 21.12 11.06
CA ALA A 72 7.21 22.53 10.89
C ALA A 72 8.13 22.97 12.04
N GLY A 73 9.29 23.54 11.70
CA GLY A 73 10.33 23.94 12.66
C GLY A 73 11.59 23.07 12.68
N GLN A 74 11.65 21.95 11.94
CA GLN A 74 12.92 21.22 11.74
C GLN A 74 13.86 21.88 10.73
N ASN A 75 13.37 22.84 9.95
CA ASN A 75 14.25 23.62 9.08
C ASN A 75 15.04 24.56 9.98
N HIS A 76 16.35 24.34 10.06
CA HIS A 76 17.26 25.21 10.74
C HIS A 76 17.18 26.62 10.14
N VAL A 77 16.79 27.61 10.94
CA VAL A 77 16.87 29.02 10.54
C VAL A 77 18.29 29.49 10.83
N HIS A 78 19.06 29.79 9.80
CA HIS A 78 20.45 30.22 9.95
C HIS A 78 20.53 31.63 10.54
N ASN A 79 21.24 31.77 11.66
CA ASN A 79 21.64 33.06 12.21
C ASN A 79 23.13 33.29 11.92
N PHE A 80 23.42 34.08 10.90
CA PHE A 80 24.77 34.37 10.44
C PHE A 80 25.43 35.44 11.32
N GLY A 81 26.63 35.13 11.82
CA GLY A 81 27.45 36.05 12.59
C GLY A 81 28.22 37.06 11.72
N GLU A 82 29.30 37.57 12.30
CA GLU A 82 30.18 38.55 11.67
C GLU A 82 30.80 38.04 10.35
N GLU A 83 31.00 38.95 9.40
CA GLU A 83 31.64 38.63 8.12
C GLU A 83 33.15 38.61 8.24
N SER A 84 33.75 37.56 7.68
CA SER A 84 35.20 37.41 7.57
C SER A 84 35.59 37.29 6.10
N TYR A 85 36.71 37.92 5.75
CA TYR A 85 37.24 37.95 4.40
C TYR A 85 38.31 36.87 4.24
N ASN A 86 38.27 36.12 3.14
CA ASN A 86 39.28 35.13 2.79
C ASN A 86 40.21 35.68 1.70
N GLU A 87 41.43 36.04 2.08
CA GLU A 87 42.45 36.64 1.18
C GLU A 87 42.89 35.71 0.05
N GLU A 88 42.83 34.38 0.23
CA GLU A 88 43.27 33.41 -0.77
C GLU A 88 42.26 33.22 -1.92
N GLU A 89 40.98 33.43 -1.63
CA GLU A 89 39.88 33.18 -2.56
C GLU A 89 39.15 34.48 -2.99
N ASP A 90 39.57 35.65 -2.49
CA ASP A 90 38.95 36.97 -2.73
C ASP A 90 37.42 36.97 -2.49
N MET A 91 36.97 36.24 -1.46
CA MET A 91 35.55 36.07 -1.13
C MET A 91 35.26 36.38 0.34
N TYR A 92 34.08 36.95 0.59
CA TYR A 92 33.55 37.13 1.94
C TYR A 92 32.79 35.88 2.37
N PHE A 93 32.87 35.54 3.65
CA PHE A 93 32.04 34.46 4.20
C PHE A 93 31.42 34.83 5.53
N LYS A 94 30.24 34.25 5.79
CA LYS A 94 29.55 34.29 7.07
C LYS A 94 29.32 32.88 7.58
N LEU A 95 29.55 32.67 8.86
CA LEU A 95 29.27 31.42 9.56
C LEU A 95 27.98 31.53 10.36
N CYS A 96 27.11 30.54 10.25
CA CYS A 96 25.96 30.41 11.12
C CYS A 96 26.45 30.03 12.54
N ILE A 97 26.14 30.85 13.54
CA ILE A 97 26.62 30.66 14.93
C ILE A 97 26.07 29.37 15.55
N THR A 98 24.88 28.96 15.10
CA THR A 98 24.14 27.83 15.68
C THR A 98 24.41 26.47 15.01
N CYS A 99 24.95 26.43 13.78
CA CYS A 99 25.19 25.16 13.06
C CYS A 99 26.50 25.10 12.27
N GLY A 100 27.29 26.18 12.23
CA GLY A 100 28.58 26.23 11.54
C GLY A 100 28.48 26.29 10.01
N HIS A 101 27.29 26.48 9.44
CA HIS A 101 27.14 26.59 7.98
C HIS A 101 27.84 27.84 7.43
N LYS A 102 28.72 27.64 6.43
CA LYS A 102 29.48 28.70 5.74
C LYS A 102 28.74 29.15 4.49
N MET A 103 28.39 30.42 4.44
CA MET A 103 27.89 31.10 3.24
C MET A 103 29.00 31.99 2.68
N THR A 104 29.48 31.70 1.48
CA THR A 104 30.45 32.51 0.73
C THR A 104 29.73 33.39 -0.29
N TYR A 105 30.15 34.65 -0.42
CA TYR A 105 29.62 35.59 -1.41
C TYR A 105 30.68 36.63 -1.80
N GLU A 106 30.52 37.20 -3.00
CA GLU A 106 31.31 38.32 -3.48
C GLU A 106 30.64 39.64 -3.03
N LYS A 107 31.43 40.59 -2.54
CA LYS A 107 30.95 41.91 -2.13
C LYS A 107 31.41 42.92 -3.19
N MET A 108 30.47 43.46 -3.97
CA MET A 108 30.72 44.56 -4.92
C MET A 108 31.07 45.85 -4.19
#